data_AF-A0A2V3DRK8-F1
#
_entry.id   AF-A0A2V3DRK8-F1
#
_cell.length_a   1.000
_cell.length_b   1.000
_cell.length_c   1.000
_cell.angle_alpha   90.00
_cell.angle_beta   90.00
_cell.angle_gamma   90.00
#
_symmetry.space_group_name_H-M   'P 1'
#
loop_
_entity.id
_entity.type
_entity.pdbx_description
1 polymer ?
#
loop_
_entity_poly.entity_id
_entity_poly.type
_entity_poly.pdbx_seq_one_letter_code
_entity_poly.pdbx_strand_id
1 'polypeptide(L)'
;MSTVSPLGRPISVRLPEDLRERLEALAKATRRSLGDVVREVLERDLSELEWEQRIIARSADLRSGRVQSVPLAVIEGELGLKDALVDASILDEIQ
;
A
#
# COMPACT_ATOMS: atom_id res chain seq x y z
N MET A 1 14.11 -12.72 35.30
CA MET A 1 14.04 -11.63 34.31
C MET A 1 13.53 -12.23 33.01
N SER A 2 12.26 -12.01 32.68
CA SER A 2 11.67 -12.58 31.46
C SER A 2 12.31 -11.93 30.23
N THR A 3 12.99 -12.73 29.41
CA THR A 3 13.56 -12.32 28.13
C THR A 3 12.42 -12.13 27.14
N VAL A 4 11.83 -10.93 27.09
CA VAL A 4 10.90 -10.58 26.02
C VAL A 4 11.75 -10.43 24.76
N SER A 5 11.68 -11.42 23.88
CA SER A 5 12.25 -11.29 22.54
C SER A 5 11.55 -10.12 21.84
N PRO A 6 12.27 -9.18 21.20
CA PRO A 6 11.65 -8.09 20.46
C PRO A 6 10.90 -8.57 19.20
N LEU A 7 11.04 -9.85 18.84
CA LEU A 7 10.45 -10.44 17.64
C LEU A 7 9.14 -11.16 17.97
N GLY A 8 8.15 -10.98 17.08
CA GLY A 8 6.87 -11.68 17.13
C GLY A 8 6.95 -13.18 16.79
N ARG A 9 5.78 -13.82 16.66
CA ARG A 9 5.69 -15.22 16.24
C ARG A 9 6.11 -15.38 14.77
N PRO A 10 6.80 -16.49 14.41
CA PRO A 10 7.21 -16.72 13.02
C PRO A 10 6.00 -16.95 12.12
N ILE A 11 6.11 -16.50 10.86
CA ILE A 11 5.15 -16.75 9.79
C ILE A 11 5.83 -17.64 8.75
N SER A 12 5.15 -18.72 8.35
CA SER A 12 5.63 -19.65 7.32
C SER A 12 4.77 -19.51 6.07
N VAL A 13 5.38 -19.07 4.98
CA VAL A 13 4.76 -18.95 3.66
C VAL A 13 5.56 -19.70 2.62
N ARG A 14 4.89 -20.26 1.61
CA ARG A 14 5.56 -20.82 0.42
C ARG A 14 5.76 -19.69 -0.58
N LEU A 15 7.00 -19.55 -1.05
CA LEU A 15 7.35 -18.60 -2.10
C LEU A 15 7.52 -19.34 -3.43
N PRO A 16 7.23 -18.70 -4.57
CA PRO A 16 7.74 -19.13 -5.86
C PRO A 16 9.26 -19.31 -5.82
N GLU A 17 9.79 -20.32 -6.51
CA GLU A 17 11.21 -20.68 -6.43
C GLU A 17 12.11 -19.53 -6.92
N ASP A 18 11.72 -18.87 -8.01
CA ASP A 18 12.42 -17.72 -8.57
C ASP A 18 12.50 -16.54 -7.58
N LEU A 19 11.40 -16.26 -6.86
CA LEU A 19 11.38 -15.21 -5.83
C LEU A 19 12.30 -15.57 -4.67
N ARG A 20 12.29 -16.84 -4.25
CA ARG A 20 13.17 -17.34 -3.19
C ARG A 20 14.64 -17.21 -3.58
N GLU A 21 15.02 -17.63 -4.79
CA GLU A 21 16.40 -17.52 -5.29
C GLU A 21 16.87 -16.06 -5.31
N ARG A 22 16.01 -15.13 -5.74
CA ARG A 22 16.30 -13.68 -5.74
C ARG A 22 16.55 -13.15 -4.32
N LEU A 23 15.73 -13.57 -3.34
CA LEU A 23 15.91 -13.18 -1.94
C LEU A 23 17.19 -13.76 -1.34
N GLU A 24 17.52 -15.01 -1.65
CA GLU A 24 18.77 -15.67 -1.20
C GLU A 24 20.00 -14.98 -1.80
N ALA A 25 19.96 -14.60 -3.08
CA ALA A 25 21.03 -13.84 -3.73
C ALA A 25 21.22 -12.46 -3.08
N LEU A 26 20.12 -11.75 -2.79
CA LEU A 26 20.16 -10.45 -2.12
C LEU A 26 20.70 -10.56 -0.68
N ALA A 27 20.29 -11.57 0.07
CA ALA A 27 20.80 -11.84 1.41
C ALA A 27 22.32 -12.11 1.39
N LYS A 28 22.80 -12.91 0.44
CA LYS A 28 24.24 -13.17 0.25
C LYS A 28 25.02 -11.90 -0.11
N ALA A 29 24.51 -11.10 -1.04
CA ALA A 29 25.15 -9.86 -1.48
C ALA A 29 25.25 -8.82 -0.35
N THR A 30 24.23 -8.73 0.50
CA THR A 30 24.16 -7.79 1.63
C THR A 30 24.77 -8.33 2.92
N ARG A 31 25.22 -9.60 2.94
CA ARG A 31 25.72 -10.32 4.13
C ARG A 31 24.72 -10.31 5.29
N ARG A 32 23.44 -10.48 4.98
CA ARG A 32 22.33 -10.52 5.93
C ARG A 32 21.65 -11.88 5.92
N SER A 33 20.85 -12.16 6.96
CA SER A 33 20.02 -13.37 6.96
C SER A 33 18.87 -13.24 5.95
N LEU A 34 18.39 -14.36 5.41
CA LEU A 34 17.23 -14.38 4.52
C LEU A 34 16.00 -13.77 5.22
N GLY A 35 15.79 -14.08 6.50
CA GLY A 35 14.68 -13.54 7.29
C GLY A 35 14.74 -12.02 7.45
N ASP A 36 15.93 -11.44 7.62
CA ASP A 36 16.08 -9.98 7.71
C ASP A 36 15.77 -9.27 6.39
N VAL A 37 16.13 -9.89 5.26
CA VAL A 37 15.82 -9.35 3.93
C VAL A 37 14.33 -9.46 3.66
N VAL A 38 13.72 -10.62 3.93
CA VAL A 38 12.26 -10.80 3.78
C VAL A 38 11.49 -9.80 4.63
N ARG A 39 11.90 -9.63 5.89
CA ARG A 39 11.27 -8.68 6.80
C ARG A 39 11.39 -7.24 6.28
N GLU A 40 12.56 -6.82 5.82
CA GLU A 40 12.71 -5.46 5.27
C GLU A 40 11.83 -5.24 4.04
N VAL A 41 11.81 -6.18 3.10
CA VAL A 41 10.97 -6.05 1.89
C VAL A 41 9.49 -5.89 2.30
N LEU A 42 9.02 -6.71 3.23
CA LEU A 42 7.67 -6.59 3.76
C LEU A 42 7.43 -5.24 4.44
N GLU A 43 8.33 -4.78 5.30
CA GLU A 43 8.20 -3.50 6.02
C GLU A 43 8.14 -2.30 5.06
N ARG A 44 8.86 -2.36 3.93
CA ARG A 44 8.88 -1.29 2.92
C ARG A 44 7.60 -1.22 2.10
N ASP A 45 7.05 -2.38 1.71
CA ASP A 45 5.95 -2.44 0.74
C ASP A 45 4.57 -2.56 1.42
N LEU A 46 4.52 -2.96 2.70
CA LEU A 46 3.25 -3.21 3.41
C LEU A 46 2.37 -1.96 3.49
N SER A 47 2.95 -0.79 3.77
CA SER A 47 2.15 0.45 3.88
C SER A 47 1.47 0.86 2.57
N GLU A 48 2.12 0.61 1.44
CA GLU A 48 1.55 0.86 0.11
C GLU A 48 0.41 -0.11 -0.17
N LEU A 49 0.62 -1.41 0.05
CA LEU A 49 -0.41 -2.44 -0.10
C LEU A 49 -1.64 -2.15 0.79
N GLU A 50 -1.43 -1.73 2.03
CA GLU A 50 -2.53 -1.34 2.93
C GLU A 50 -3.29 -0.12 2.40
N TRP A 51 -2.61 0.83 1.78
CA TRP A 51 -3.25 2.00 1.16
C TRP A 51 -4.08 1.61 -0.06
N GLU A 52 -3.56 0.77 -0.94
CA GLU A 52 -4.30 0.23 -2.09
C GLU A 52 -5.58 -0.48 -1.64
N GLN A 53 -5.47 -1.33 -0.62
CA GLN A 53 -6.62 -2.07 -0.09
C GLN A 53 -7.67 -1.14 0.54
N ARG A 54 -7.25 -0.06 1.20
CA ARG A 54 -8.19 0.97 1.70
C ARG A 54 -8.93 1.66 0.56
N ILE A 55 -8.28 1.94 -0.56
CA ILE A 55 -8.93 2.54 -1.74
C ILE A 55 -9.94 1.57 -2.35
N ILE A 56 -9.56 0.30 -2.52
CA ILE A 56 -10.45 -0.74 -3.05
C ILE A 56 -11.70 -0.87 -2.17
N ALA A 57 -11.50 -0.96 -0.85
CA ALA A 57 -12.60 -1.03 0.11
C ALA A 57 -13.52 0.20 0.03
N ARG A 58 -12.95 1.41 0.04
CA ARG A 58 -13.72 2.67 -0.06
C ARG A 58 -14.50 2.76 -1.37
N SER A 59 -13.89 2.36 -2.49
CA SER A 59 -14.55 2.32 -3.80
C SER A 59 -15.71 1.33 -3.83
N ALA A 60 -15.54 0.14 -3.23
CA ALA A 60 -16.60 -0.84 -3.11
C ALA A 60 -17.75 -0.33 -2.23
N ASP A 61 -17.44 0.35 -1.12
CA ASP A 61 -18.45 0.94 -0.24
C ASP A 61 -19.27 2.04 -0.93
N LEU A 62 -18.60 2.94 -1.67
CA LEU A 62 -19.27 3.97 -2.46
C LEU A 62 -20.20 3.36 -3.53
N ARG A 63 -19.71 2.38 -4.31
CA ARG A 63 -20.50 1.72 -5.37
C ARG A 63 -21.69 0.94 -4.81
N SER A 64 -21.55 0.38 -3.61
CA SER A 64 -22.63 -0.36 -2.94
C SER A 64 -23.63 0.55 -2.22
N GLY A 65 -23.37 1.86 -2.14
CA GLY A 65 -24.21 2.80 -1.39
C GLY A 65 -24.08 2.68 0.14
N ARG A 66 -23.12 1.91 0.66
CA ARG A 66 -22.84 1.81 2.11
C ARG A 66 -22.26 3.11 2.69
N VAL A 67 -21.69 3.95 1.84
CA VAL A 67 -21.19 5.28 2.19
C VAL A 67 -21.89 6.30 1.32
N GLN A 68 -22.38 7.39 1.93
CA GLN A 68 -22.99 8.48 1.17
C GLN A 68 -21.93 9.23 0.36
N SER A 69 -22.24 9.50 -0.91
CA SER A 69 -21.45 10.42 -1.72
C SER A 69 -21.96 11.84 -1.54
N VAL A 70 -21.05 12.80 -1.61
CA VAL A 70 -21.40 14.23 -1.64
C VAL A 70 -21.25 14.71 -3.08
N PRO A 71 -22.23 15.46 -3.63
CA PRO A 71 -22.10 16.01 -4.97
C PRO A 71 -20.90 16.96 -5.09
N LEU A 72 -20.19 16.89 -6.22
CA LEU A 72 -18.98 17.69 -6.47
C LEU A 72 -19.24 19.20 -6.26
N ALA A 73 -20.35 19.73 -6.78
CA ALA A 73 -20.72 21.14 -6.66
C ALA A 73 -20.88 21.64 -5.21
N VAL A 74 -21.21 20.75 -4.27
CA VAL A 74 -21.30 21.09 -2.84
C VAL A 74 -19.89 21.28 -2.29
N ILE A 75 -18.99 20.31 -2.52
CA ILE A 75 -17.60 20.36 -2.05
C ILE A 75 -16.82 21.50 -2.70
N GLU A 76 -17.01 21.75 -4.00
CA GLU A 76 -16.40 22.89 -4.70
C GLU A 76 -16.83 24.23 -4.10
N GLY A 77 -18.10 24.32 -3.65
CA GLY A 77 -18.60 25.50 -2.95
C GLY A 77 -17.97 25.68 -1.58
N GLU A 78 -17.82 24.61 -0.80
CA GLU A 78 -17.21 24.63 0.53
C GLU A 78 -15.71 24.96 0.49
N LEU A 79 -15.00 24.46 -0.52
CA LEU A 79 -13.56 24.67 -0.68
C LEU A 79 -13.21 25.94 -1.48
N GLY A 80 -14.20 26.67 -2.02
CA GLY A 80 -13.97 27.86 -2.83
C GLY A 80 -13.34 27.57 -4.21
N LEU A 81 -13.56 26.37 -4.75
CA LEU A 81 -12.95 25.87 -6.00
C LEU A 81 -13.81 26.14 -7.25
N LYS A 82 -14.97 26.78 -7.11
CA LYS A 82 -15.96 26.96 -8.20
C LYS A 82 -15.43 27.67 -9.46
N ASP A 83 -14.31 28.38 -9.38
CA ASP A 83 -13.73 29.18 -10.47
C ASP A 83 -12.29 28.76 -10.85
N ALA A 84 -11.75 27.69 -10.25
CA ALA A 84 -10.44 27.18 -10.63
C ALA A 84 -10.58 26.32 -11.89
N LEU A 85 -10.03 26.78 -13.02
CA LEU A 85 -9.87 25.93 -14.20
C LEU A 85 -9.02 24.73 -13.80
N VAL A 86 -9.64 23.55 -13.70
CA VAL A 86 -8.91 22.29 -13.61
C VAL A 86 -8.14 22.17 -14.92
N ASP A 87 -6.81 22.17 -14.84
CA ASP A 87 -5.98 21.96 -16.02
C ASP A 87 -6.27 20.56 -16.55
N ALA A 88 -7.04 20.50 -17.64
CA ALA A 88 -7.51 19.25 -18.21
C ALA A 88 -6.36 18.41 -18.76
N SER A 89 -5.16 18.99 -18.96
CA SER A 89 -3.97 18.25 -19.38
C SER A 89 -3.53 17.21 -18.34
N ILE A 90 -3.93 17.32 -17.07
CA ILE A 90 -3.62 16.34 -16.02
C ILE A 90 -4.29 14.98 -16.33
N LEU A 91 -5.41 14.96 -17.04
CA LEU A 91 -6.10 13.71 -17.41
C LEU A 91 -5.36 12.94 -18.51
N ASP A 92 -4.55 13.62 -19.32
CA ASP A 92 -3.76 13.01 -20.39
C ASP A 92 -2.60 12.15 -19.84
N GLU A 93 -2.18 12.38 -18.59
CA GLU A 93 -1.09 11.65 -17.92
C GLU A 93 -1.54 10.32 -17.28
N ILE A 94 -2.85 10.03 -17.27
CA ILE A 94 -3.44 8.85 -16.59
C ILE A 94 -3.70 7.69 -17.58
N GLN A 95 -3.30 7.81 -18.86
CA GLN A 95 -3.44 6.74 -19.87
C GLN A 95 -2.35 5.67 -19.81
#